data_AF-A0A6I1KMW4-F1
#
_entry.id   AF-A0A6I1KMW4-F1
#
_cell.length_a   1.000
_cell.length_b   1.000
_cell.length_c   1.000
_cell.angle_alpha   90.00
_cell.angle_beta   90.00
_cell.angle_gamma   90.00
#
_symmetry.space_group_name_H-M   'P 1'
#
loop_
_entity.id
_entity.type
_entity.pdbx_description
1 polymer ?
#
loop_
_entity_poly.entity_id
_entity_poly.type
_entity_poly.pdbx_seq_one_letter_code
_entity_poly.pdbx_strand_id
1 'polypeptide(L)' 'MLSEFVTREWANEECSLESRIEQVLRQLRERKAKVVYDFRTETWNIVESR' A
#
# COMPACT_ATOMS: atom_id res chain seq x y z
N MET A 1 0.78 -12.29 2.42
CA MET A 1 0.30 -11.60 1.21
C MET A 1 0.68 -10.11 1.19
N LEU A 2 0.20 -9.23 2.09
CA LEU A 2 0.74 -7.85 2.18
C LEU A 2 2.21 -7.80 2.66
N SER A 3 2.60 -8.72 3.54
CA SER A 3 3.97 -8.84 4.07
C SER A 3 5.04 -9.12 3.01
N GLU A 4 4.68 -9.83 1.93
CA GLU A 4 5.60 -10.24 0.87
C GLU A 4 5.83 -9.14 -0.17
N PHE A 5 4.90 -8.19 -0.26
CA PHE A 5 4.99 -7.06 -1.18
C PHE A 5 5.88 -5.94 -0.63
N VAL A 6 5.84 -5.72 0.69
CA VAL A 6 6.58 -4.62 1.32
C VAL A 6 8.07 -4.95 1.54
N THR A 7 8.44 -6.23 1.54
CA THR A 7 9.82 -6.65 1.82
C THR A 7 10.77 -6.57 0.61
N ARG A 8 10.26 -6.46 -0.63
CA ARG A 8 11.10 -6.57 -1.84
C ARG A 8 11.50 -5.23 -2.48
N GLU A 9 10.71 -4.17 -2.31
CA GLU A 9 11.02 -2.85 -2.93
C GLU A 9 11.50 -1.76 -1.96
N TRP A 10 11.40 -1.97 -0.63
CA TRP A 10 11.50 -0.86 0.32
C TRP A 10 12.44 -1.10 1.52
N ALA A 11 13.50 -1.89 1.30
CA ALA A 11 14.46 -2.30 2.33
C ALA A 11 15.36 -1.17 2.89
N ASN A 12 15.20 0.07 2.43
CA ASN A 12 16.23 1.12 2.61
C ASN A 12 15.73 2.44 3.22
N GLU A 13 14.71 2.43 4.07
CA GLU A 13 14.30 3.63 4.79
C GLU A 13 13.93 3.28 6.23
N GLU A 14 14.48 4.03 7.18
CA GLU A 14 14.42 3.92 8.65
C GLU A 14 13.00 4.05 9.26
N CYS A 15 11.96 3.69 8.51
CA CYS A 15 10.58 3.71 8.95
C CYS A 15 10.11 2.28 9.14
N SER A 16 9.61 1.94 10.34
CA SER A 16 9.11 0.60 10.61
C SER A 16 7.97 0.25 9.65
N LEU A 17 7.86 -1.03 9.31
CA LEU A 17 6.78 -1.56 8.48
C LEU A 17 5.40 -1.10 9.00
N GLU A 18 5.24 -1.07 10.32
CA GLU A 18 4.03 -0.64 11.00
C GLU A 18 3.68 0.83 10.71
N SER A 19 4.66 1.74 10.81
CA SER A 19 4.43 3.16 10.52
C SER A 19 4.00 3.39 9.06
N ARG A 20 4.48 2.58 8.11
CA ARG A 20 4.03 2.65 6.72
C ARG A 20 2.62 2.12 6.53
N ILE A 21 2.26 1.04 7.23
CA ILE A 21 0.88 0.52 7.23
C ILE A 21 -0.07 1.59 7.77
N GLU A 22 0.28 2.25 8.87
CA GLU A 22 -0.52 3.33 9.44
C GLU A 22 -0.68 4.51 8.46
N GLN A 23 0.37 4.88 7.73
CA GLN A 23 0.29 5.93 6.70
C GLN A 23 -0.69 5.56 5.58
N VAL A 24 -0.62 4.33 5.05
CA VAL A 24 -1.52 3.86 3.99
C VAL A 24 -2.96 3.82 4.50
N LEU A 25 -3.19 3.30 5.71
CA LEU A 25 -4.51 3.28 6.33
C LEU A 25 -5.08 4.70 6.49
N ARG A 26 -4.26 5.66 6.92
CA ARG A 26 -4.67 7.06 7.02
C ARG A 26 -5.06 7.62 5.66
N GLN A 27 -4.27 7.38 4.61
CA GLN A 27 -4.57 7.86 3.25
C GLN A 27 -5.86 7.26 2.68
N LEU A 28 -6.13 5.97 2.94
CA LEU A 28 -7.38 5.33 2.58
C LEU A 28 -8.56 5.97 3.33
N ARG A 29 -8.41 6.23 4.62
CA ARG A 29 -9.46 6.84 5.46
C ARG A 29 -9.76 8.29 5.07
N GLU A 30 -8.73 9.04 4.69
CA GLU A 30 -8.82 10.40 4.15
C GLU A 30 -9.26 10.44 2.67
N ARG A 31 -9.52 9.29 2.04
CA ARG A 31 -9.86 9.13 0.62
C ARG A 31 -8.79 9.65 -0.36
N LYS A 32 -7.56 9.86 0.11
CA LYS A 32 -6.38 10.22 -0.71
C LYS A 32 -5.80 9.02 -1.46
N ALA A 33 -6.14 7.80 -1.05
CA ALA A 33 -5.85 6.58 -1.78
C ALA A 33 -7.10 5.69 -1.84
N LYS A 34 -7.09 4.72 -2.74
CA LYS A 34 -8.14 3.71 -2.90
C LYS A 34 -7.56 2.36 -3.27
N VAL A 35 -8.27 1.31 -2.87
CA VAL A 35 -7.96 -0.07 -3.27
C VAL A 35 -8.69 -0.36 -4.58
N VAL A 36 -7.97 -0.87 -5.58
CA VAL A 36 -8.51 -1.28 -6.87
C VAL A 36 -8.13 -2.72 -7.16
N TYR A 37 -9.03 -3.44 -7.83
CA TYR A 37 -8.74 -4.76 -8.36
C TYR A 37 -8.40 -4.65 -9.84
N ASP A 38 -7.22 -5.13 -10.23
CA ASP A 38 -6.83 -5.26 -11.63
C ASP A 38 -7.18 -6.66 -12.12
N PHE A 39 -8.17 -6.73 -13.02
CA PHE A 39 -8.62 -7.98 -13.63
C PHE A 39 -7.60 -8.60 -14.59
N ARG A 40 -6.63 -7.84 -15.10
CA ARG A 40 -5.62 -8.35 -16.05
C ARG A 40 -4.56 -9.17 -15.35
N THR A 41 -4.16 -8.74 -14.18
CA THR A 41 -3.15 -9.39 -13.35
C THR A 41 -3.77 -10.18 -12.19
N GLU A 42 -5.08 -10.05 -12.00
CA GLU A 42 -5.84 -10.62 -10.89
C GLU A 42 -5.30 -10.18 -9.51
N THR A 43 -4.79 -8.95 -9.42
CA THR A 43 -4.15 -8.40 -8.21
C THR A 43 -4.92 -7.23 -7.60
N TRP A 44 -4.79 -7.09 -6.29
CA TRP A 44 -5.24 -5.91 -5.55
C TRP A 44 -4.13 -4.89 -5.45
N ASN A 45 -4.42 -3.64 -5.81
CA ASN A 45 -3.47 -2.54 -5.81
C ASN A 45 -4.02 -1.37 -5.00
N ILE A 46 -3.12 -0.58 -4.41
CA ILE A 46 -3.46 0.68 -3.75
C ILE A 46 -2.96 1.79 -4.64
N VAL A 47 -3.85 2.70 -5.04
CA VAL A 47 -3.54 3.82 -5.94
C VAL A 47 -3.99 5.13 -5.31
N GLU A 48 -3.32 6.23 -5.66
CA GLU A 48 -3.74 7.57 -5.25
C GLU A 48 -5.12 7.92 -5.83
N SER A 49 -5.96 8.57 -5.02
CA SER A 49 -7.21 9.16 -5.47
C SER A 49 -6.93 10.55 -6.03
N ARG A 50 -7.33 10.78 -7.28
CA ARG A 50 -7.38 12.13 -7.88
C ARG A 50 -8.55 12.95 -7.36
#